data_AF-A0A410RG78-F1
#
_entry.id   AF-A0A410RG78-F1
#
_cell.length_a   1.000
_cell.length_b   1.000
_cell.length_c   1.000
_cell.angle_alpha   90.00
_cell.angle_beta   90.00
_cell.angle_gamma   90.00
#
_symmetry.space_group_name_H-M   'P 1'
#
loop_
_entity.id
_entity.type
_entity.pdbx_description
1 polymer ?
#
loop_
_entity_poly.entity_id
_entity_poly.type
_entity_poly.pdbx_seq_one_letter_code
_entity_poly.pdbx_strand_id
1 'polypeptide(L)'
;MWREIVTVLVLFASLTAAWPTYNPSRSRSRSSRERSSVRRYGRGRWSSDALQRLAVNAISIQQLDDRVDGLKEKVKEAAKIDWSEGLRAAEARVARLEGGVCKEQQFDCRPPRGGECIYDLFVCDGRKDCSNGYDEDKTVCSTAPAKAGRKYNGMIHWTSCETRPDHVTNITMLGYRIRKYSPSVIWVKALIEATFKENGRQVRISHGAYGHYKFANRELVLLGEGEGKRNAAICRFNKGDDKRAECDLVKVASLNKCATITLALKE
;
A
#
# COMPACT_ATOMS: atom_id res chain seq x y z
N MET A 1 49.87 30.02 -13.68
CA MET A 1 50.03 31.48 -13.84
C MET A 1 48.63 32.07 -13.74
N TRP A 2 48.20 32.42 -12.52
CA TRP A 2 48.33 33.77 -11.94
C TRP A 2 47.46 34.79 -12.68
N ARG A 3 46.59 35.61 -12.08
CA ARG A 3 46.23 35.95 -10.69
C ARG A 3 45.13 37.06 -10.79
N GLU A 4 44.02 37.03 -10.04
CA GLU A 4 43.70 37.93 -8.87
C GLU A 4 43.05 39.28 -9.28
N ILE A 5 42.22 40.06 -8.54
CA ILE A 5 41.64 40.14 -7.18
C ILE A 5 40.55 41.22 -7.24
N VAL A 6 39.42 41.10 -6.52
CA VAL A 6 38.94 42.07 -5.50
C VAL A 6 37.94 41.38 -4.57
N THR A 7 38.35 41.28 -3.31
CA THR A 7 37.64 40.93 -2.08
C THR A 7 36.75 42.06 -1.55
N VAL A 8 35.56 41.74 -1.02
CA VAL A 8 34.99 42.40 0.18
C VAL A 8 34.26 41.35 1.04
N LEU A 9 34.72 41.23 2.28
CA LEU A 9 34.18 40.46 3.40
C LEU A 9 33.04 41.23 4.10
N VAL A 10 31.92 40.57 4.42
CA VAL A 10 31.17 40.82 5.68
C VAL A 10 30.57 39.52 6.20
N LEU A 11 30.87 39.25 7.46
CA LEU A 11 30.46 38.13 8.32
C LEU A 11 28.96 38.14 8.64
N PHE A 12 28.29 36.98 8.62
CA PHE A 12 27.20 36.69 9.56
C PHE A 12 27.22 35.21 9.96
N ALA A 13 27.16 35.00 11.26
CA ALA A 13 27.39 33.74 11.94
C ALA A 13 26.18 32.79 11.90
N SER A 14 26.56 31.52 12.01
CA SER A 14 25.81 30.26 12.12
C SER A 14 24.62 30.21 13.09
N LEU A 15 23.57 29.48 12.67
CA LEU A 15 22.65 28.75 13.55
C LEU A 15 22.11 27.50 12.82
N THR A 16 22.77 26.36 13.02
CA THR A 16 22.28 25.04 12.61
C THR A 16 21.50 24.41 13.76
N ALA A 17 20.20 24.20 13.56
CA ALA A 17 19.35 23.45 14.48
C ALA A 17 19.54 21.93 14.26
N ALA A 18 20.13 21.26 15.25
CA ALA A 18 20.21 19.80 15.32
C ALA A 18 19.14 19.26 16.28
N TRP A 19 18.39 18.27 15.82
CA TRP A 19 17.33 17.57 16.53
C TRP A 19 17.92 16.57 17.55
N PRO A 20 17.33 16.39 18.74
CA PRO A 20 17.80 15.38 19.67
C PRO A 20 17.19 14.01 19.39
N THR A 21 18.07 13.04 19.22
CA THR A 21 17.80 11.60 19.16
C THR A 21 17.42 11.03 20.54
N TYR A 22 16.39 10.20 20.56
CA TYR A 22 15.94 9.39 21.69
C TYR A 22 16.54 7.98 21.60
N ASN A 23 17.24 7.50 22.63
CA ASN A 23 17.20 6.10 23.08
C ASN A 23 17.91 5.91 24.43
N PRO A 24 17.64 4.82 25.18
CA PRO A 24 17.56 4.85 26.63
C PRO A 24 18.75 4.09 27.23
N SER A 25 19.13 4.46 28.44
CA SER A 25 20.07 3.64 29.20
C SER A 25 19.76 3.65 30.68
N ARG A 26 19.33 2.46 31.12
CA ARG A 26 20.03 1.66 32.13
C ARG A 26 19.99 2.23 33.55
N SER A 27 19.08 1.64 34.32
CA SER A 27 19.10 1.58 35.77
C SER A 27 20.45 1.07 36.28
N ARG A 28 21.09 1.84 37.16
CA ARG A 28 22.05 1.31 38.13
C ARG A 28 22.06 2.16 39.40
N SER A 29 21.67 1.50 40.48
CA SER A 29 21.67 1.93 41.86
C SER A 29 22.98 2.59 42.30
N ARG A 30 22.90 3.77 42.93
CA ARG A 30 23.99 4.30 43.76
C ARG A 30 23.43 4.74 45.10
N SER A 31 24.03 4.19 46.13
CA SER A 31 23.68 4.26 47.54
C SER A 31 23.85 5.66 48.13
N SER A 32 22.86 6.04 48.93
CA SER A 32 22.95 6.78 50.20
C SER A 32 24.22 7.59 50.48
N ARG A 33 24.08 8.92 50.43
CA ARG A 33 24.31 9.85 51.56
C ARG A 33 24.17 11.26 51.02
N GLU A 34 23.02 11.87 51.24
CA GLU A 34 22.92 13.33 51.14
C GLU A 34 22.09 13.91 52.27
N ARG A 35 22.66 14.97 52.83
CA ARG A 35 22.27 15.66 54.05
C ARG A 35 20.92 16.31 53.88
N SER A 36 20.12 16.20 54.93
CA SER A 36 18.91 16.96 55.17
C SER A 36 19.12 18.47 54.99
N SER A 37 18.53 19.01 53.92
CA SER A 37 18.28 20.43 53.72
C SER A 37 16.86 20.58 53.19
N VAL A 38 15.87 20.43 54.08
CA VAL A 38 14.47 20.78 53.79
C VAL A 38 14.38 22.30 53.72
N ARG A 39 14.54 22.87 52.52
CA ARG A 39 14.13 24.25 52.25
C ARG A 39 12.60 24.28 52.26
N ARG A 40 12.03 24.83 53.35
CA ARG A 40 10.60 25.16 53.44
C ARG A 40 10.25 26.16 52.34
N TYR A 41 9.62 25.71 51.26
CA TYR A 41 8.82 26.60 50.44
C TYR A 41 7.66 27.12 51.30
N GLY A 42 7.47 28.44 51.30
CA GLY A 42 6.39 29.10 52.03
C GLY A 42 5.05 28.49 51.66
N ARG A 43 4.29 28.06 52.67
CA ARG A 43 2.87 27.71 52.52
C ARG A 43 2.09 28.98 52.20
N GLY A 44 1.94 29.32 50.92
CA GLY A 44 0.81 30.14 50.51
C GLY A 44 -0.46 29.38 50.92
N ARG A 45 -1.25 29.94 51.84
CA ARG A 45 -2.55 29.38 52.22
C ARG A 45 -3.52 29.74 51.09
N TRP A 46 -3.78 28.79 50.20
CA TRP A 46 -4.79 28.98 49.16
C TRP A 46 -6.14 29.18 49.84
N SER A 47 -6.88 30.20 49.42
CA SER A 47 -8.27 30.40 49.87
C SER A 47 -9.07 29.13 49.55
N SER A 48 -10.02 28.78 50.43
CA SER A 48 -10.91 27.62 50.23
C SER A 48 -11.65 27.70 48.89
N ASP A 49 -11.98 28.90 48.42
CA ASP A 49 -12.62 29.13 47.11
C ASP A 49 -11.68 28.76 45.93
N ALA A 50 -10.39 29.08 46.04
CA ALA A 50 -9.42 28.74 45.00
C ALA A 50 -9.21 27.21 44.87
N LEU A 51 -9.24 26.48 45.99
CA LEU A 51 -9.16 25.02 45.99
C LEU A 51 -10.43 24.36 45.42
N GLN A 52 -11.61 24.92 45.70
CA GLN A 52 -12.87 24.44 45.13
C GLN A 52 -12.90 24.57 43.60
N ARG A 53 -12.45 25.72 43.06
CA ARG A 53 -12.38 25.93 41.60
C ARG A 53 -11.40 24.98 40.91
N LEU A 54 -10.24 24.74 41.53
CA LEU A 54 -9.28 23.76 41.02
C LEU A 54 -9.85 22.33 41.00
N ALA A 55 -10.58 21.93 42.06
CA ALA A 55 -11.21 20.62 42.12
C ALA A 55 -12.30 20.45 41.04
N VAL A 56 -13.13 21.47 40.80
CA VAL A 56 -14.13 21.44 39.72
C VAL A 56 -13.47 21.36 38.35
N ASN A 57 -12.39 22.12 38.13
CA ASN A 57 -11.63 22.05 36.88
C ASN A 57 -11.00 20.66 36.67
N ALA A 58 -10.51 20.01 37.73
CA ALA A 58 -9.97 18.65 37.66
C ALA A 58 -11.04 17.62 37.24
N ILE A 59 -12.28 17.74 37.76
CA ILE A 59 -13.41 16.90 37.34
C ILE A 59 -13.73 17.14 35.85
N SER A 60 -13.75 18.40 35.42
CA SER A 60 -14.00 18.72 34.01
C SER A 60 -12.91 18.16 33.09
N ILE A 61 -11.64 18.16 33.52
CA ILE A 61 -10.53 17.54 32.77
C ILE A 61 -10.72 16.02 32.68
N GLN A 62 -11.09 15.35 33.77
CA GLN A 62 -11.36 13.90 33.75
C GLN A 62 -12.49 13.54 32.78
N GLN A 63 -13.59 14.30 32.78
CA GLN A 63 -14.69 14.08 31.83
C GLN A 63 -14.28 14.27 30.36
N LEU A 64 -13.35 15.19 30.09
CA LEU A 64 -12.82 15.38 28.74
C LEU A 64 -11.93 14.20 28.34
N ASP A 65 -11.13 13.66 29.25
CA ASP A 65 -10.29 12.48 29.02
C ASP A 65 -11.15 11.26 28.64
N ASP A 66 -12.20 10.97 29.41
CA ASP A 66 -13.16 9.90 29.12
C ASP A 66 -13.84 10.08 27.75
N ARG A 67 -14.16 11.34 27.38
CA ARG A 67 -14.74 11.65 26.07
C ARG A 67 -13.74 11.44 24.94
N VAL A 68 -12.47 11.79 25.13
CA VAL A 68 -11.40 11.57 24.15
C VAL A 68 -11.21 10.07 23.93
N ASP A 69 -11.20 9.27 24.98
CA ASP A 69 -11.11 7.82 24.87
C ASP A 69 -12.33 7.22 24.17
N GLY A 70 -13.54 7.66 24.52
CA GLY A 70 -14.76 7.26 23.82
C GLY A 70 -14.77 7.66 22.34
N LEU A 71 -14.25 8.84 22.00
CA LEU A 71 -14.10 9.29 20.61
C LEU A 71 -13.04 8.48 19.86
N LYS A 72 -11.93 8.13 20.51
CA LYS A 72 -10.87 7.32 19.90
C LYS A 72 -11.38 5.96 19.45
N GLU A 73 -12.20 5.29 20.28
CA GLU A 73 -12.82 4.02 19.89
C GLU A 73 -13.83 4.20 18.74
N LYS A 74 -14.65 5.27 18.77
CA LYS A 74 -15.55 5.59 17.65
C LYS A 74 -14.81 5.86 16.35
N VAL A 75 -13.67 6.55 16.40
CA VAL A 75 -12.82 6.81 15.23
C VAL A 75 -12.22 5.51 14.71
N LYS A 76 -11.75 4.60 15.58
CA LYS A 76 -11.25 3.28 15.16
C LYS A 76 -12.33 2.46 14.45
N GLU A 77 -13.56 2.48 14.96
CA GLU A 77 -14.67 1.75 14.34
C GLU A 77 -15.08 2.40 13.01
N ALA A 78 -15.19 3.73 12.98
CA ALA A 78 -15.49 4.46 11.75
C ALA A 78 -14.43 4.25 10.67
N ALA A 79 -13.15 4.14 11.04
CA ALA A 79 -12.05 3.88 10.11
C ALA A 79 -12.14 2.50 9.44
N LYS A 80 -12.93 1.55 9.96
CA LYS A 80 -13.16 0.25 9.31
C LYS A 80 -14.11 0.36 8.11
N ILE A 81 -14.92 1.41 8.04
CA ILE A 81 -15.93 1.59 7.00
C ILE A 81 -15.50 2.73 6.08
N ASP A 82 -14.88 2.38 4.96
CA ASP A 82 -14.63 3.34 3.88
C ASP A 82 -15.76 3.28 2.84
N TRP A 83 -16.73 4.19 2.97
CA TRP A 83 -17.83 4.34 2.00
C TRP A 83 -17.34 4.67 0.59
N SER A 84 -16.22 5.37 0.45
CA SER A 84 -15.64 5.71 -0.85
C SER A 84 -15.07 4.48 -1.55
N GLU A 85 -14.48 3.55 -0.79
CA GLU A 85 -14.06 2.25 -1.30
C GLU A 85 -15.26 1.40 -1.71
N GLY A 86 -16.32 1.39 -0.91
CA GLY A 86 -17.57 0.71 -1.24
C GLY A 86 -18.20 1.19 -2.55
N LEU A 87 -18.24 2.51 -2.75
CA LEU A 87 -18.76 3.12 -3.98
C LEU A 87 -17.90 2.74 -5.20
N ARG A 88 -16.58 2.91 -5.13
CA ARG A 88 -15.65 2.52 -6.22
C ARG A 88 -15.75 1.04 -6.56
N ALA A 89 -15.92 0.19 -5.56
CA ALA A 89 -16.10 -1.24 -5.76
C ALA A 89 -17.43 -1.57 -6.45
N ALA A 90 -18.52 -0.86 -6.10
CA ALA A 90 -19.80 -1.00 -6.77
C ALA A 90 -19.72 -0.51 -8.24
N GLU A 91 -19.15 0.67 -8.48
CA GLU A 91 -18.93 1.20 -9.82
C GLU A 91 -18.10 0.24 -10.68
N ALA A 92 -16.99 -0.29 -10.16
CA ALA A 92 -16.15 -1.26 -10.87
C ALA A 92 -16.91 -2.55 -11.21
N ARG A 93 -17.84 -2.99 -10.35
CA ARG A 93 -18.69 -4.15 -10.62
C ARG A 93 -19.71 -3.87 -11.71
N VAL A 94 -20.35 -2.70 -11.68
CA VAL A 94 -21.32 -2.27 -12.70
C VAL A 94 -20.62 -2.14 -14.05
N ALA A 95 -19.49 -1.44 -14.11
CA ALA A 95 -18.72 -1.28 -15.35
C ALA A 95 -18.31 -2.63 -15.98
N ARG A 96 -17.98 -3.64 -15.16
CA ARG A 96 -17.67 -4.99 -15.67
C ARG A 96 -18.91 -5.69 -16.24
N LEU A 97 -20.09 -5.46 -15.67
CA LEU A 97 -21.35 -6.05 -16.15
C LEU A 97 -21.87 -5.37 -17.41
N GLU A 98 -21.70 -4.05 -17.50
CA GLU A 98 -22.01 -3.28 -18.72
C GLU A 98 -21.11 -3.69 -19.88
N GLY A 99 -19.87 -4.09 -19.59
CA GLY A 99 -18.88 -4.48 -20.58
C GLY A 99 -18.17 -3.28 -21.20
N GLY A 100 -17.06 -3.56 -21.90
CA GLY A 100 -16.33 -2.52 -22.62
C GLY A 100 -16.96 -2.25 -24.00
N VAL A 101 -17.04 -0.98 -24.38
CA VAL A 101 -17.46 -0.58 -25.74
C VAL A 101 -16.32 -0.77 -26.76
N CYS A 102 -15.07 -0.73 -26.28
CA CYS A 102 -13.87 -0.83 -27.10
C CYS A 102 -13.49 -2.29 -27.42
N LYS A 103 -12.73 -2.46 -28.51
CA LYS A 103 -12.21 -3.78 -28.93
C LYS A 103 -11.14 -4.29 -27.96
N GLU A 104 -10.73 -5.54 -28.15
CA GLU A 104 -9.57 -6.08 -27.45
C GLU A 104 -8.33 -5.20 -27.66
N GLN A 105 -7.49 -5.08 -26.64
CA GLN A 105 -6.27 -4.24 -26.63
C GLN A 105 -6.54 -2.74 -26.80
N GLN A 106 -7.77 -2.31 -26.55
CA GLN A 106 -8.13 -0.89 -26.49
C GLN A 106 -8.55 -0.49 -25.08
N PHE A 107 -8.35 0.78 -24.78
CA PHE A 107 -8.72 1.42 -23.52
C PHE A 107 -9.85 2.41 -23.78
N ASP A 108 -10.86 2.37 -22.91
CA ASP A 108 -12.02 3.25 -22.95
C ASP A 108 -11.75 4.52 -22.11
N CYS A 109 -11.74 5.67 -22.77
CA CYS A 109 -11.51 6.97 -22.14
C CYS A 109 -12.64 7.43 -21.18
N ARG A 110 -13.70 6.62 -20.99
CA ARG A 110 -14.87 6.84 -20.12
C ARG A 110 -15.77 8.05 -20.48
N PRO A 111 -17.04 8.05 -20.02
CA PRO A 111 -17.96 9.18 -20.14
C PRO A 111 -17.47 10.44 -19.38
N PRO A 112 -17.96 11.66 -19.70
CA PRO A 112 -19.27 11.96 -20.28
C PRO A 112 -19.34 12.05 -21.82
N ARG A 113 -18.20 12.03 -22.52
CA ARG A 113 -18.15 12.04 -23.99
C ARG A 113 -17.68 10.68 -24.46
N GLY A 114 -18.64 9.75 -24.52
CA GLY A 114 -18.37 8.32 -24.68
C GLY A 114 -17.66 7.92 -25.97
N GLY A 115 -17.05 6.73 -25.92
CA GLY A 115 -16.70 5.92 -27.08
C GLY A 115 -15.32 6.15 -27.69
N GLU A 116 -14.49 7.06 -27.14
CA GLU A 116 -13.10 7.17 -27.58
C GLU A 116 -12.30 5.96 -27.08
N CYS A 117 -11.80 5.20 -28.03
CA CYS A 117 -10.98 4.02 -27.80
C CYS A 117 -9.57 4.28 -28.31
N ILE A 118 -8.61 4.26 -27.40
CA ILE A 118 -7.19 4.33 -27.74
C ILE A 118 -6.54 2.95 -27.56
N TYR A 119 -5.35 2.74 -28.12
CA TYR A 119 -4.63 1.49 -27.91
C TYR A 119 -4.08 1.38 -26.48
N ASP A 120 -4.00 0.16 -25.94
CA ASP A 120 -3.49 -0.10 -24.58
C ASP A 120 -2.07 0.41 -24.34
N LEU A 121 -1.26 0.53 -25.40
CA LEU A 121 0.09 1.07 -25.39
C LEU A 121 0.17 2.59 -25.16
N PHE A 122 -0.92 3.34 -25.36
CA PHE A 122 -0.95 4.79 -25.14
C PHE A 122 -1.38 5.15 -23.72
N VAL A 123 -1.82 4.18 -22.92
CA VAL A 123 -2.24 4.44 -21.55
C VAL A 123 -1.02 4.64 -20.66
N CYS A 124 -0.95 5.78 -19.96
CA CYS A 124 0.13 6.13 -19.04
C CYS A 124 1.51 6.16 -19.71
N ASP A 125 1.58 6.63 -20.96
CA ASP A 125 2.83 6.79 -21.70
C ASP A 125 3.46 8.19 -21.51
N GLY A 126 2.76 9.08 -20.81
CA GLY A 126 3.17 10.46 -20.52
C GLY A 126 2.62 11.48 -21.50
N ARG A 127 1.76 11.08 -22.45
CA ARG A 127 1.06 11.95 -23.40
C ARG A 127 -0.45 11.77 -23.21
N LYS A 128 -1.19 12.86 -23.39
CA LYS A 128 -2.65 12.81 -23.34
C LYS A 128 -3.18 12.43 -24.71
N ASP A 129 -3.56 11.17 -24.88
CA ASP A 129 -4.16 10.63 -26.09
C ASP A 129 -5.68 10.60 -26.02
N CYS A 130 -6.28 10.45 -24.83
CA CYS A 130 -7.71 10.70 -24.68
C CYS A 130 -8.01 12.20 -24.77
N SER A 131 -9.13 12.57 -25.39
CA SER A 131 -9.61 13.95 -25.49
C SER A 131 -9.86 14.60 -24.12
N ASN A 132 -10.15 13.80 -23.10
CA ASN A 132 -10.29 14.22 -21.70
C ASN A 132 -9.01 14.04 -20.86
N GLY A 133 -7.96 13.45 -21.43
CA GLY A 133 -6.71 13.10 -20.74
C GLY A 133 -6.83 12.03 -19.66
N TYR A 134 -7.87 11.19 -19.70
CA TYR A 134 -8.14 10.18 -18.68
C TYR A 134 -7.10 9.05 -18.66
N ASP A 135 -6.52 8.75 -19.81
CA ASP A 135 -5.38 7.83 -19.99
C ASP A 135 -4.15 8.19 -19.15
N GLU A 136 -4.00 9.46 -18.77
CA GLU A 136 -2.91 9.99 -17.94
C GLU A 136 -3.35 10.34 -16.51
N ASP A 137 -4.57 9.95 -16.12
CA ASP A 137 -5.06 10.22 -14.76
C ASP A 137 -4.31 9.38 -13.71
N LYS A 138 -4.09 9.97 -12.53
CA LYS A 138 -3.36 9.32 -11.42
C LYS A 138 -4.04 8.03 -10.94
N THR A 139 -5.36 7.92 -11.08
CA THR A 139 -6.10 6.71 -10.69
C THR A 139 -5.90 5.57 -11.68
N VAL A 140 -5.73 5.89 -12.96
CA VAL A 140 -5.42 4.92 -14.03
C VAL A 140 -3.94 4.50 -13.93
N CYS A 141 -3.04 5.47 -13.82
CA CYS A 141 -1.59 5.28 -13.79
C CYS A 141 -1.01 4.89 -12.42
N SER A 142 -1.83 4.30 -11.54
CA SER A 142 -1.36 3.82 -10.25
C SER A 142 -0.38 2.67 -10.42
N THR A 143 0.87 2.88 -9.99
CA THR A 143 1.90 1.83 -9.95
C THR A 143 1.76 0.94 -8.72
N ALA A 144 0.78 1.21 -7.85
CA ALA A 144 0.66 0.57 -6.56
C ALA A 144 0.53 -0.96 -6.68
N PRO A 145 -0.26 -1.55 -7.60
CA PRO A 145 -0.36 -2.99 -7.79
C PRO A 145 1.00 -3.70 -8.01
N ALA A 146 1.93 -3.03 -8.69
CA ALA A 146 3.25 -3.55 -9.04
C ALA A 146 4.36 -3.13 -8.06
N LYS A 147 4.04 -2.35 -7.01
CA LYS A 147 5.04 -1.76 -6.12
C LYS A 147 5.80 -2.85 -5.35
N ALA A 148 7.12 -2.74 -5.34
CA ALA A 148 8.00 -3.63 -4.60
C ALA A 148 7.69 -3.61 -3.09
N GLY A 149 7.85 -4.77 -2.44
CA GLY A 149 7.56 -4.97 -1.02
C GLY A 149 6.10 -5.32 -0.71
N ARG A 150 5.17 -5.17 -1.66
CA ARG A 150 3.79 -5.62 -1.47
C ARG A 150 3.70 -7.13 -1.43
N LYS A 151 2.95 -7.65 -0.46
CA LYS A 151 2.63 -9.07 -0.34
C LYS A 151 1.13 -9.26 -0.52
N TYR A 152 0.75 -10.02 -1.52
CA TYR A 152 -0.62 -10.45 -1.75
C TYR A 152 -0.79 -11.87 -1.22
N ASN A 153 -1.84 -12.12 -0.46
CA ASN A 153 -2.23 -13.47 -0.05
C ASN A 153 -3.58 -13.83 -0.68
N GLY A 154 -3.74 -15.07 -1.08
CA GLY A 154 -5.00 -15.54 -1.63
C GLY A 154 -5.17 -17.04 -1.57
N MET A 155 -6.41 -17.49 -1.63
CA MET A 155 -6.74 -18.90 -1.70
C MET A 155 -6.83 -19.31 -3.17
N ILE A 156 -6.09 -20.36 -3.55
CA ILE A 156 -6.21 -20.98 -4.86
C ILE A 156 -7.29 -22.05 -4.81
N HIS A 157 -8.19 -22.00 -5.79
CA HIS A 157 -9.22 -22.98 -6.02
C HIS A 157 -8.96 -23.71 -7.34
N TRP A 158 -8.60 -25.00 -7.25
CA TRP A 158 -8.25 -25.82 -8.41
C TRP A 158 -9.49 -26.37 -9.12
N THR A 159 -9.55 -26.17 -10.43
CA THR A 159 -10.64 -26.70 -11.26
C THR A 159 -10.14 -27.71 -12.30
N SER A 160 -8.88 -27.63 -12.71
CA SER A 160 -8.27 -28.56 -13.68
C SER A 160 -6.73 -28.60 -13.58
N CYS A 161 -6.09 -29.33 -14.50
CA CYS A 161 -4.64 -29.53 -14.67
C CYS A 161 -3.91 -30.30 -13.58
N GLU A 162 -4.24 -30.06 -12.30
CA GLU A 162 -3.56 -30.66 -11.15
C GLU A 162 -4.60 -31.00 -10.08
N THR A 163 -4.47 -32.16 -9.43
CA THR A 163 -5.39 -32.63 -8.39
C THR A 163 -4.93 -32.19 -7.00
N ARG A 164 -4.64 -30.90 -6.85
CA ARG A 164 -4.14 -30.32 -5.58
C ARG A 164 -5.32 -29.82 -4.75
N PRO A 165 -5.28 -29.97 -3.41
CA PRO A 165 -6.27 -29.35 -2.55
C PRO A 165 -6.13 -27.83 -2.60
N ASP A 166 -7.23 -27.14 -2.34
CA ASP A 166 -7.22 -25.68 -2.20
C ASP A 166 -6.28 -25.26 -1.07
N HIS A 167 -5.50 -24.22 -1.33
CA HIS A 167 -4.45 -23.78 -0.41
C HIS A 167 -4.19 -22.30 -0.51
N VAL A 168 -3.41 -21.78 0.43
CA VAL A 168 -3.03 -20.38 0.45
C VAL A 168 -1.74 -20.20 -0.37
N THR A 169 -1.77 -19.22 -1.26
CA THR A 169 -0.61 -18.76 -2.04
C THR A 169 -0.32 -17.31 -1.67
N ASN A 170 0.96 -17.01 -1.50
CA ASN A 170 1.45 -15.66 -1.30
C ASN A 170 2.27 -15.23 -2.51
N ILE A 171 2.02 -14.03 -3.01
CA ILE A 171 2.77 -13.40 -4.09
C ILE A 171 3.42 -12.14 -3.51
N THR A 172 4.74 -12.12 -3.44
CA THR A 172 5.51 -10.98 -2.92
C THR A 172 6.20 -10.27 -4.07
N MET A 173 5.90 -9.00 -4.29
CA MET A 173 6.54 -8.18 -5.32
C MET A 173 7.97 -7.85 -4.89
N LEU A 174 8.96 -8.38 -5.61
CA LEU A 174 10.37 -8.19 -5.29
C LEU A 174 10.91 -6.87 -5.83
N GLY A 175 10.47 -6.49 -7.03
CA GLY A 175 10.99 -5.32 -7.73
C GLY A 175 10.19 -5.00 -8.98
N TYR A 176 10.26 -3.76 -9.43
CA TYR A 176 9.67 -3.33 -10.69
C TYR A 176 10.58 -2.33 -11.42
N ARG A 177 10.42 -2.24 -12.73
CA ARG A 177 11.10 -1.26 -13.59
C ARG A 177 10.11 -0.73 -14.62
N ILE A 178 10.13 0.58 -14.81
CA ILE A 178 9.39 1.27 -15.87
C ILE A 178 10.43 1.75 -16.88
N ARG A 179 10.24 1.40 -18.15
CA ARG A 179 11.17 1.81 -19.23
C ARG A 179 10.74 3.18 -19.74
N LYS A 180 11.67 4.12 -19.86
CA LYS A 180 11.37 5.48 -20.35
C LYS A 180 10.72 5.50 -21.73
N TYR A 181 11.06 4.55 -22.60
CA TYR A 181 10.54 4.42 -23.95
C TYR A 181 9.26 3.56 -24.05
N SER A 182 8.80 2.98 -22.95
CA SER A 182 7.61 2.14 -22.89
C SER A 182 7.00 2.24 -21.49
N PRO A 183 6.46 3.42 -21.10
CA PRO A 183 6.03 3.66 -19.73
C PRO A 183 4.72 2.94 -19.39
N SER A 184 3.90 2.65 -20.41
CA SER A 184 2.59 1.97 -20.38
C SER A 184 2.62 0.55 -19.79
N VAL A 185 3.81 -0.02 -19.62
CA VAL A 185 4.02 -1.36 -19.07
C VAL A 185 5.09 -1.34 -17.98
N ILE A 186 4.73 -1.82 -16.80
CA ILE A 186 5.65 -2.03 -15.69
C ILE A 186 6.19 -3.45 -15.75
N TRP A 187 7.50 -3.63 -15.84
CA TRP A 187 8.11 -4.96 -15.75
C TRP A 187 8.38 -5.31 -14.30
N VAL A 188 7.98 -6.49 -13.87
CA VAL A 188 8.01 -6.88 -12.45
C VAL A 188 8.77 -8.19 -12.24
N LYS A 189 9.30 -8.34 -11.03
CA LYS A 189 9.73 -9.61 -10.45
C LYS A 189 8.96 -9.87 -9.16
N ALA A 190 8.58 -11.11 -8.94
CA ALA A 190 7.84 -11.56 -7.78
C ALA A 190 8.38 -12.88 -7.23
N LEU A 191 8.08 -13.17 -5.97
CA LEU A 191 8.29 -14.46 -5.32
C LEU A 191 6.92 -15.07 -5.05
N ILE A 192 6.71 -16.30 -5.49
CA ILE A 192 5.49 -17.05 -5.26
C ILE A 192 5.79 -18.13 -4.22
N GLU A 193 5.04 -18.13 -3.12
CA GLU A 193 5.13 -19.10 -2.04
C GLU A 193 3.76 -19.77 -1.83
N ALA A 194 3.70 -21.09 -1.84
CA ALA A 194 2.48 -21.84 -1.52
C ALA A 194 2.76 -22.92 -0.49
N THR A 195 1.78 -23.17 0.38
CA THR A 195 1.88 -24.20 1.42
C THR A 195 0.61 -25.04 1.40
N PHE A 196 0.76 -26.34 1.16
CA PHE A 196 -0.35 -27.28 1.07
C PHE A 196 0.02 -28.63 1.68
N LYS A 197 -0.99 -29.47 1.92
CA LYS A 197 -0.79 -30.85 2.39
C LYS A 197 -0.79 -31.80 1.20
N GLU A 198 0.24 -32.61 1.09
CA GLU A 198 0.37 -33.67 0.09
C GLU A 198 0.70 -34.98 0.82
N ASN A 199 -0.12 -36.02 0.64
CA ASN A 199 0.03 -37.31 1.32
C ASN A 199 0.20 -37.19 2.85
N GLY A 200 -0.54 -36.28 3.47
CA GLY A 200 -0.51 -36.01 4.92
C GLY A 200 0.68 -35.17 5.40
N ARG A 201 1.66 -34.83 4.55
CA ARG A 201 2.80 -33.98 4.89
C ARG A 201 2.59 -32.55 4.40
N GLN A 202 3.04 -31.56 5.18
CA GLN A 202 3.06 -30.17 4.71
C GLN A 202 4.21 -29.98 3.72
N VAL A 203 3.88 -29.56 2.51
CA VAL A 203 4.82 -29.21 1.46
C VAL A 203 4.79 -27.70 1.28
N ARG A 204 5.97 -27.09 1.19
CA ARG A 204 6.15 -25.67 0.90
C ARG A 204 6.87 -25.56 -0.44
N ILE A 205 6.24 -24.88 -1.38
CA ILE A 205 6.85 -24.58 -2.67
C ILE A 205 7.15 -23.07 -2.73
N SER A 206 8.31 -22.72 -3.26
CA SER A 206 8.70 -21.33 -3.46
C SER A 206 9.50 -21.20 -4.75
N HIS A 207 9.09 -20.29 -5.62
CA HIS A 207 9.81 -20.01 -6.86
C HIS A 207 9.68 -18.53 -7.25
N GLY A 208 10.68 -18.04 -7.98
CA GLY A 208 10.63 -16.72 -8.59
C GLY A 208 9.61 -16.67 -9.72
N ALA A 209 9.16 -15.46 -10.04
CA ALA A 209 8.36 -15.18 -11.20
C ALA A 209 8.77 -13.82 -11.78
N TYR A 210 8.64 -13.69 -13.09
CA TYR A 210 8.82 -12.42 -13.78
C TYR A 210 7.63 -12.16 -14.69
N GLY A 211 7.42 -10.90 -15.03
CA GLY A 211 6.36 -10.56 -15.96
C GLY A 211 6.15 -9.08 -16.03
N HIS A 212 4.89 -8.69 -16.19
CA HIS A 212 4.54 -7.29 -16.41
C HIS A 212 3.16 -6.93 -15.88
N TYR A 213 2.97 -5.66 -15.60
CA TYR A 213 1.69 -5.04 -15.29
C TYR A 213 1.35 -4.00 -16.35
N LYS A 214 0.15 -4.10 -16.92
CA LYS A 214 -0.41 -3.15 -17.89
C LYS A 214 -1.42 -2.24 -17.20
N PHE A 215 -1.31 -0.93 -17.43
CA PHE A 215 -2.24 0.04 -16.85
C PHE A 215 -3.63 -0.06 -17.46
N ALA A 216 -3.72 -0.15 -18.79
CA ALA A 216 -4.96 -0.12 -19.56
C ALA A 216 -6.05 -1.08 -19.03
N ASN A 217 -5.68 -2.34 -18.82
CA ASN A 217 -6.59 -3.38 -18.33
C ASN A 217 -6.39 -3.72 -16.84
N ARG A 218 -5.51 -2.99 -16.14
CA ARG A 218 -5.11 -3.22 -14.74
C ARG A 218 -4.77 -4.69 -14.49
N GLU A 219 -3.96 -5.26 -15.38
CA GLU A 219 -3.64 -6.68 -15.41
C GLU A 219 -2.16 -6.92 -15.11
N LEU A 220 -1.91 -7.79 -14.13
CA LEU A 220 -0.60 -8.29 -13.74
C LEU A 220 -0.43 -9.71 -14.26
N VAL A 221 0.53 -9.92 -15.16
CA VAL A 221 0.91 -11.23 -15.67
C VAL A 221 2.23 -11.65 -15.05
N LEU A 222 2.25 -12.83 -14.43
CA LEU A 222 3.44 -13.43 -13.82
C LEU A 222 3.71 -14.80 -14.43
N LEU A 223 4.90 -14.97 -15.01
CA LEU A 223 5.42 -16.23 -15.52
C LEU A 223 6.33 -16.83 -14.45
N GLY A 224 6.04 -18.07 -14.04
CA GLY A 224 6.87 -18.76 -13.03
C GLY A 224 8.27 -19.08 -13.56
N GLU A 225 9.23 -19.16 -12.66
CA GLU A 225 10.59 -19.66 -12.91
C GLU A 225 10.76 -21.04 -12.27
N GLY A 226 11.78 -21.79 -12.72
CA GLY A 226 12.11 -23.10 -12.14
C GLY A 226 10.94 -24.09 -12.19
N GLU A 227 10.49 -24.55 -11.03
CA GLU A 227 9.34 -25.47 -10.88
C GLU A 227 8.03 -24.85 -11.38
N GLY A 228 7.90 -23.53 -11.34
CA GLY A 228 6.70 -22.80 -11.78
C GLY A 228 6.63 -22.53 -13.28
N LYS A 229 7.66 -22.86 -14.07
CA LYS A 229 7.82 -22.44 -15.47
C LYS A 229 6.69 -22.84 -16.44
N ARG A 230 5.88 -23.83 -16.06
CA ARG A 230 4.77 -24.32 -16.89
C ARG A 230 3.49 -23.52 -16.67
N ASN A 231 3.43 -22.71 -15.63
CA ASN A 231 2.25 -21.99 -15.19
C ASN A 231 2.48 -20.47 -15.26
N ALA A 232 1.42 -19.73 -15.55
CA ALA A 232 1.36 -18.29 -15.43
C ALA A 232 0.16 -17.89 -14.58
N ALA A 233 0.30 -16.80 -13.82
CA ALA A 233 -0.80 -16.17 -13.11
C ALA A 233 -1.18 -14.87 -13.84
N ILE A 234 -2.45 -14.74 -14.24
CA ILE A 234 -3.01 -13.54 -14.87
C ILE A 234 -3.97 -12.92 -13.87
N CYS A 235 -3.58 -11.82 -13.24
CA CYS A 235 -4.30 -11.16 -12.15
C CYS A 235 -4.90 -9.83 -12.60
N ARG A 236 -6.21 -9.66 -12.42
CA ARG A 236 -6.95 -8.44 -12.79
C ARG A 236 -7.38 -7.66 -11.55
N PHE A 237 -6.95 -6.41 -11.44
CA PHE A 237 -7.31 -5.47 -10.36
C PHE A 237 -8.63 -4.77 -10.67
N ASN A 238 -9.71 -5.55 -10.72
CA ASN A 238 -11.05 -5.13 -11.17
C ASN A 238 -12.05 -4.88 -10.02
N LYS A 239 -11.56 -4.70 -8.78
CA LYS A 239 -12.41 -4.49 -7.59
C LYS A 239 -12.54 -3.02 -7.17
N GLY A 240 -12.08 -2.08 -8.01
CA GLY A 240 -12.13 -0.63 -7.73
C GLY A 240 -10.99 -0.11 -6.84
N ASP A 241 -9.99 -0.95 -6.55
CA ASP A 241 -8.82 -0.62 -5.74
C ASP A 241 -7.54 -1.32 -6.26
N ASP A 242 -6.41 -1.03 -5.61
CA ASP A 242 -5.08 -1.60 -5.90
C ASP A 242 -4.68 -2.73 -4.92
N LYS A 243 -5.62 -3.17 -4.07
CA LYS A 243 -5.39 -4.10 -2.95
C LYS A 243 -5.92 -5.50 -3.28
N ARG A 244 -6.98 -5.61 -4.07
CA ARG A 244 -7.67 -6.87 -4.37
C ARG A 244 -7.61 -7.17 -5.87
N ALA A 245 -7.31 -8.42 -6.18
CA ALA A 245 -7.25 -8.88 -7.55
C ALA A 245 -7.84 -10.28 -7.68
N GLU A 246 -8.38 -10.55 -8.86
CA GLU A 246 -8.85 -11.89 -9.24
C GLU A 246 -7.90 -12.44 -10.29
N CYS A 247 -7.34 -13.62 -10.04
CA CYS A 247 -6.36 -14.22 -10.92
C CYS A 247 -6.78 -15.56 -11.47
N ASP A 248 -6.38 -15.81 -12.70
CA ASP A 248 -6.42 -17.13 -13.31
C ASP A 248 -5.02 -17.72 -13.32
N LEU A 249 -4.88 -18.96 -12.83
CA LEU A 249 -3.68 -19.75 -13.04
C LEU A 249 -3.86 -20.53 -14.35
N VAL A 250 -2.99 -20.29 -15.32
CA VAL A 250 -3.06 -20.89 -16.66
C VAL A 250 -1.79 -21.64 -17.02
N LYS A 251 -1.87 -22.61 -17.95
CA LYS A 251 -0.67 -23.19 -18.58
C LYS A 251 -0.09 -22.22 -19.59
N VAL A 252 1.23 -21.99 -19.55
CA VAL A 252 1.90 -21.04 -20.46
C VAL A 252 1.71 -21.41 -21.93
N ALA A 253 1.73 -22.70 -22.26
CA ALA A 253 1.67 -23.17 -23.64
C ALA A 253 0.28 -23.08 -24.28
N SER A 254 -0.79 -23.31 -23.51
CA SER A 254 -2.16 -23.40 -24.03
C SER A 254 -3.11 -22.30 -23.54
N LEU A 255 -2.70 -21.53 -22.54
CA LEU A 255 -3.53 -20.57 -21.81
C LEU A 255 -4.78 -21.18 -21.14
N ASN A 256 -4.85 -22.52 -21.05
CA ASN A 256 -5.95 -23.20 -20.39
C ASN A 256 -5.94 -22.87 -18.88
N LYS A 257 -7.10 -22.46 -18.38
CA LYS A 257 -7.33 -22.14 -16.97
C LYS A 257 -7.35 -23.41 -16.11
N CYS A 258 -6.43 -23.47 -15.15
CA CYS A 258 -6.27 -24.55 -14.19
C CYS A 258 -6.92 -24.26 -12.84
N ALA A 259 -6.87 -22.99 -12.41
CA ALA A 259 -7.36 -22.58 -11.10
C ALA A 259 -7.74 -21.10 -11.09
N THR A 260 -8.52 -20.72 -10.08
CA THR A 260 -8.83 -19.30 -9.78
C THR A 260 -8.22 -18.93 -8.44
N ILE A 261 -7.69 -17.71 -8.33
CA ILE A 261 -7.09 -17.19 -7.09
C ILE A 261 -7.73 -15.84 -6.78
N THR A 262 -8.23 -15.67 -5.56
CA THR A 262 -8.65 -14.36 -5.07
C THR A 262 -7.57 -13.79 -4.18
N LEU A 263 -6.87 -12.75 -4.65
CA LEU A 263 -5.79 -12.09 -3.92
C LEU A 263 -6.30 -10.88 -3.14
N ALA A 264 -5.76 -10.71 -1.94
CA ALA A 264 -5.87 -9.49 -1.14
C ALA A 264 -4.47 -9.04 -0.69
N LEU A 265 -4.27 -7.73 -0.59
CA LEU A 265 -3.05 -7.16 -0.04
C LEU A 265 -2.98 -7.48 1.45
N LYS A 266 -1.86 -8.06 1.87
CA LYS A 266 -1.55 -8.28 3.27
C LYS A 266 -0.92 -7.00 3.82
N GLU A 267 -1.56 -6.42 4.83
CA GLU A 267 -1.05 -5.27 5.60
C GLU A 267 0.18 -5.65 6.44
#